data_AF-A0A7G8IWD4-F1
#
_entry.id   AF-A0A7G8IWD4-F1
#
_cell.length_a   1.000
_cell.length_b   1.000
_cell.length_c   1.000
_cell.angle_alpha   90.00
_cell.angle_beta   90.00
_cell.angle_gamma   90.00
#
_symmetry.space_group_name_H-M   'P 1'
#
loop_
_entity.id
_entity.type
_entity.pdbx_description
1 polymer ?
#
loop_
_entity_poly.entity_id
_entity_poly.type
_entity_poly.pdbx_seq_one_letter_code
_entity_poly.pdbx_strand_id
1 'polypeptide(L)' 'MKELQPYRVEELNPFQEWHLHGSTIEMEEALKWAKSLSKQINRSVRVLDPAGNIIEMLR' A
#
# COMPACT_ATOMS: atom_id res chain seq x y z
N MET A 1 -13.20 -16.11 15.16
CA MET A 1 -11.86 -15.50 15.16
C MET A 1 -11.96 -14.29 14.22
N LYS A 2 -11.67 -13.07 14.67
CA LYS A 2 -11.61 -11.92 13.75
C LYS A 2 -10.41 -12.15 12.84
N GLU A 3 -10.64 -12.31 11.54
CA GLU A 3 -9.56 -12.31 10.56
C GLU A 3 -8.86 -10.95 10.67
N LEU A 4 -7.57 -10.96 10.98
CA LEU A 4 -6.73 -9.76 10.92
C LEU A 4 -6.64 -9.38 9.46
N GLN A 5 -7.40 -8.38 9.04
CA GLN A 5 -7.27 -7.85 7.69
C GLN A 5 -5.91 -7.14 7.58
N PRO A 6 -5.12 -7.42 6.54
CA PRO A 6 -3.77 -6.89 6.43
C PRO A 6 -3.76 -5.44 5.94
N TYR A 7 -2.67 -4.72 6.22
CA TYR A 7 -2.34 -3.47 5.54
C TYR A 7 -2.10 -3.76 4.06
N ARG A 8 -2.61 -2.89 3.19
CA ARG A 8 -2.49 -3.05 1.72
C ARG A 8 -1.58 -1.97 1.15
N VAL A 9 -0.69 -2.37 0.24
CA VAL A 9 0.16 -1.47 -0.53
C VAL A 9 -0.37 -1.46 -1.96
N GLU A 10 -0.80 -0.30 -2.43
CA GLU A 10 -1.39 -0.14 -3.76
C GLU A 10 -0.61 0.87 -4.60
N GLU A 11 -0.39 0.57 -5.88
CA GLU A 11 0.17 1.52 -6.85
C GLU A 11 -0.92 2.17 -7.70
N LEU A 12 -0.73 3.43 -8.07
CA LEU A 12 -1.56 4.10 -9.08
C LEU A 12 -1.00 3.74 -10.46
N ASN A 13 -1.75 2.93 -11.20
CA ASN A 13 -1.35 2.46 -12.51
C ASN A 13 -1.50 3.56 -13.59
N PRO A 14 -1.00 3.36 -14.82
CA PRO A 14 -1.12 4.34 -15.91
C PRO A 14 -2.57 4.71 -16.31
N PHE A 15 -3.54 3.85 -16.00
CA PHE A 15 -4.96 4.06 -16.25
C PHE A 15 -5.67 4.83 -15.12
N GLN A 16 -4.92 5.34 -14.14
CA GLN A 16 -5.43 6.05 -12.96
C GLN A 16 -6.26 5.17 -12.02
N GLU A 17 -5.96 3.86 -11.99
CA GLU A 17 -6.59 2.91 -11.08
C GLU A 17 -5.60 2.43 -10.02
N TRP A 18 -6.10 2.19 -8.80
CA TRP A 18 -5.29 1.67 -7.71
C TRP A 18 -5.22 0.15 -7.77
N HIS A 19 -4.03 -0.39 -7.91
CA HIS A 19 -3.76 -1.83 -7.99
C HIS A 19 -3.06 -2.33 -6.74
N LEU A 20 -3.58 -3.40 -6.15
CA LEU A 20 -2.94 -4.09 -5.02
C LEU A 20 -1.61 -4.72 -5.47
N HIS A 21 -0.52 -4.22 -4.90
CA HIS A 21 0.80 -4.77 -5.12
C HIS A 21 1.13 -5.84 -4.07
N GLY A 22 0.61 -5.69 -2.86
CA GLY A 22 0.68 -6.72 -1.83
C GLY A 22 0.15 -6.27 -0.48
N SER A 23 0.27 -7.13 0.52
CA SER A 23 -0.27 -6.90 1.85
C SER A 23 0.56 -7.54 2.96
N THR A 24 0.57 -6.94 4.14
CA THR A 24 1.24 -7.48 5.35
C THR A 24 0.43 -7.15 6.61
N ILE A 25 0.60 -7.95 7.65
CA ILE A 25 -0.01 -7.72 8.97
C ILE A 25 0.64 -6.56 9.73
N GLU A 26 1.89 -6.22 9.41
CA GLU A 26 2.66 -5.19 10.12
C GLU A 26 2.66 -3.85 9.37
N MET A 27 2.22 -2.78 10.03
CA MET A 27 2.18 -1.43 9.44
C MET A 27 3.56 -0.97 8.97
N GLU A 28 4.59 -1.16 9.80
CA GLU A 28 5.96 -0.70 9.48
C GLU A 28 6.52 -1.39 8.23
N GLU A 29 6.20 -2.67 8.05
CA GLU A 29 6.60 -3.42 6.87
C GLU A 29 5.88 -2.88 5.61
N ALA A 30 4.57 -2.61 5.70
CA ALA A 30 3.81 -2.01 4.60
C ALA A 30 4.38 -0.65 4.19
N LEU A 31 4.75 0.20 5.16
CA LEU A 31 5.35 1.51 4.92
C LEU A 31 6.74 1.40 4.28
N LYS A 32 7.58 0.47 4.75
CA LYS A 32 8.91 0.23 4.18
C LYS A 32 8.81 -0.28 2.75
N TRP A 33 7.86 -1.17 2.49
CA TRP A 33 7.58 -1.67 1.15
C TRP A 33 7.11 -0.54 0.24
N ALA A 34 6.10 0.23 0.64
CA ALA A 34 5.58 1.35 -0.14
C ALA A 34 6.67 2.35 -0.54
N LYS A 35 7.57 2.69 0.39
CA LYS A 35 8.73 3.57 0.12
C LYS A 35 9.70 2.98 -0.90
N SER A 36 9.94 1.68 -0.84
CA SER A 36 10.82 0.99 -1.80
C SER A 36 10.15 0.92 -3.18
N LEU A 37 8.87 0.55 -3.21
CA LEU A 37 8.08 0.41 -4.43
C LEU A 37 7.96 1.74 -5.17
N SER A 38 7.53 2.81 -4.51
CA SER A 38 7.37 4.14 -5.14
C SER A 38 8.65 4.59 -5.84
N LYS A 39 9.83 4.35 -5.24
CA LYS A 39 11.13 4.65 -5.87
C LYS A 39 11.44 3.76 -7.07
N GLN A 40 11.05 2.49 -7.02
CA GLN A 40 11.31 1.53 -8.10
C GLN A 40 10.44 1.78 -9.33
N ILE A 41 9.16 2.08 -9.13
CA ILE A 41 8.20 2.24 -10.24
C ILE A 41 8.02 3.70 -10.66
N ASN A 42 8.50 4.66 -9.87
CA ASN A 42 8.34 6.10 -10.09
C ASN A 42 6.86 6.50 -10.32
N ARG A 43 5.98 5.95 -9.49
CA ARG A 43 4.53 6.18 -9.50
C ARG A 43 4.04 6.33 -8.06
N SER A 44 2.87 6.94 -7.94
CA SER A 44 2.20 7.08 -6.66
C SER A 44 1.87 5.72 -6.04
N VAL A 45 2.19 5.57 -4.77
CA VAL A 45 1.89 4.39 -3.96
C VAL A 45 1.15 4.83 -2.71
N ARG A 46 0.11 4.11 -2.31
CA ARG A 46 -0.61 4.35 -1.06
C ARG A 46 -0.59 3.12 -0.17
N VAL A 47 -0.66 3.34 1.13
CA VAL A 47 -0.87 2.30 2.13
C VAL A 47 -2.24 2.46 2.75
N LEU A 48 -3.02 1.38 2.77
CA LEU A 48 -4.31 1.32 3.44
C LEU A 48 -4.21 0.49 4.71
N ASP A 49 -4.89 0.94 5.76
CA ASP A 49 -5.10 0.16 6.96
C ASP A 49 -6.13 -0.97 6.74
N PRO A 50 -6.31 -1.86 7.72
CA PRO A 50 -7.29 -2.94 7.67
C PRO A 50 -8.75 -2.48 7.50
N ALA A 51 -9.06 -1.24 7.82
CA ALA A 51 -10.39 -0.63 7.65
C ALA A 51 -10.55 0.06 6.28
N GLY A 52 -9.50 0.10 5.46
CA GLY A 52 -9.49 0.76 4.16
C GLY A 52 -9.21 2.25 4.20
N ASN A 53 -8.75 2.80 5.33
CA ASN A 53 -8.30 4.18 5.41
C ASN A 53 -6.89 4.32 4.84
N ILE A 54 -6.63 5.41 4.13
CA ILE A 54 -5.28 5.73 3.66
C ILE A 54 -4.48 6.25 4.86
N ILE A 55 -3.37 5.58 5.17
CA ILE A 55 -2.47 5.99 6.25
C ILE A 55 -1.19 6.65 5.74
N GLU A 56 -0.81 6.41 4.48
CA GLU A 56 0.36 7.02 3.85
C GLU A 56 0.18 7.09 2.33
N MET A 57 0.70 8.14 1.71
CA MET A 57 0.71 8.32 0.26
C MET A 57 2.05 8.89 -0.20
N LEU A 58 2.71 8.16 -1.10
CA LEU A 58 4.04 8.44 -1.61
C LEU A 58 3.97 8.71 -3.12
N ARG A 59 4.90 9.53 -3.62
CA ARG A 59 5.07 9.83 -5.05
C ARG A 59 6.43 9.35 -5.52
#